data_AF-A0A7G2T4C2-F1
#
_entry.id   AF-A0A7G2T4C2-F1
#
_cell.length_a   1.000
_cell.length_b   1.000
_cell.length_c   1.000
_cell.angle_alpha   90.00
_cell.angle_beta   90.00
_cell.angle_gamma   90.00
#
_symmetry.space_group_name_H-M   'P 1'
#
loop_
_entity.id
_entity.type
_entity.pdbx_description
1 polymer ?
#
loop_
_entity_poly.entity_id
_entity_poly.type
_entity_poly.pdbx_seq_one_letter_code
_entity_poly.pdbx_strand_id
1 'polypeptide(L)'
;MGFSVAMNAPEDSSPNIKDTQELIFDGYEGEYYFFSDASHQAVVLESDSELTKNLKNNDAVGEQFEVAYEPKTQTETSSSQGTIAAIKKIK
;
A
#
# COMPACT_ATOMS: atom_id res chain seq x y z
N MET A 1 -9.06 20.68 48.94
CA MET A 1 -9.55 19.44 48.32
C MET A 1 -9.03 19.45 46.90
N GLY A 2 -7.90 18.80 46.65
CA GLY A 2 -7.24 18.79 45.34
C GLY A 2 -7.81 17.66 44.48
N PHE A 3 -8.34 18.01 43.31
CA PHE A 3 -8.61 17.04 42.25
C PHE A 3 -7.38 17.02 41.33
N SER A 4 -6.45 16.12 41.59
CA SER A 4 -5.45 15.74 40.61
C SER A 4 -6.03 14.62 39.76
N VAL A 5 -6.64 14.97 38.63
CA VAL A 5 -6.86 13.98 37.57
C VAL A 5 -5.54 13.85 36.82
N ALA A 6 -4.75 12.87 37.23
CA ALA A 6 -3.69 12.34 36.39
C ALA A 6 -4.35 11.52 35.29
N MET A 7 -4.66 12.15 34.16
CA MET A 7 -4.89 11.43 32.90
C MET A 7 -3.52 10.98 32.39
N ASN A 8 -3.08 9.81 32.85
CA ASN A 8 -1.93 9.15 32.27
C ASN A 8 -2.11 7.63 32.34
N ALA A 9 -2.47 7.02 31.21
CA ALA A 9 -2.11 5.67 30.74
C ALA A 9 -2.95 5.32 29.48
N PRO A 10 -2.49 4.44 28.59
CA PRO A 10 -1.23 4.52 27.87
C PRO A 10 -1.42 4.28 26.35
N GLU A 11 -0.40 4.62 25.58
CA GLU A 11 0.12 3.89 24.42
C GLU A 11 -0.84 3.22 23.42
N ASP A 12 -0.69 3.72 22.18
CA ASP A 12 -0.46 2.92 20.98
C ASP A 12 -1.67 2.43 20.18
N SER A 13 -1.46 2.40 18.87
CA SER A 13 -2.35 1.88 17.84
C SER A 13 -3.53 2.78 17.45
N SER A 14 -3.25 4.03 17.03
CA SER A 14 -3.85 4.38 15.73
C SER A 14 -3.14 3.47 14.74
N PRO A 15 -3.80 2.45 14.15
CA PRO A 15 -3.12 1.69 13.11
C PRO A 15 -2.75 2.72 12.06
N ASN A 16 -1.46 2.96 11.88
CA ASN A 16 -0.97 3.40 10.59
C ASN A 16 -1.28 2.19 9.70
N ILE A 17 -2.51 2.12 9.20
CA ILE A 17 -3.05 1.00 8.44
C ILE A 17 -2.32 1.08 7.11
N LYS A 18 -1.12 0.52 7.09
CA LYS A 18 -0.53 0.06 5.84
C LYS A 18 -1.35 -1.16 5.51
N ASP A 19 -2.46 -0.94 4.80
CA ASP A 19 -3.29 -2.02 4.31
C ASP A 19 -2.38 -2.86 3.43
N THR A 20 -2.05 -4.02 3.99
CA THR A 20 -1.09 -4.94 3.40
C THR A 20 -1.93 -5.97 2.68
N GLN A 21 -1.92 -5.89 1.36
CA GLN A 21 -2.79 -6.70 0.52
C GLN A 21 -1.96 -7.59 -0.39
N GLU A 22 -2.41 -8.83 -0.52
CA GLU A 22 -1.86 -9.76 -1.50
C GLU A 22 -2.37 -9.37 -2.89
N LEU A 23 -1.43 -8.96 -3.73
CA LEU A 23 -1.67 -8.38 -5.03
C LEU A 23 -0.74 -9.05 -6.03
N ILE A 24 -1.31 -9.49 -7.15
CA ILE A 24 -0.57 -10.07 -8.27
C ILE A 24 -0.07 -8.92 -9.12
N PHE A 25 1.21 -8.87 -9.43
CA PHE A 25 1.74 -7.80 -10.28
C PHE A 25 1.43 -8.09 -11.75
N ASP A 26 0.60 -7.27 -12.37
CA ASP A 26 0.25 -7.40 -13.79
C ASP A 26 1.19 -6.60 -14.69
N GLY A 27 1.77 -5.52 -14.18
CA GLY A 27 2.76 -4.76 -14.92
C GLY A 27 2.99 -3.36 -14.39
N TYR A 28 4.00 -2.71 -14.95
CA TYR A 28 4.37 -1.33 -14.69
C TYR A 28 4.37 -0.53 -15.99
N GLU A 29 3.59 0.54 -16.02
CA GLU A 29 3.48 1.47 -17.15
C GLU A 29 3.61 2.92 -16.67
N GLY A 30 4.56 3.65 -17.26
CA GLY A 30 4.87 5.04 -16.89
C GLY A 30 5.46 5.15 -15.48
N GLU A 31 4.59 5.38 -14.50
CA GLU A 31 4.90 5.48 -13.06
C GLU A 31 3.88 4.75 -12.18
N TYR A 32 2.96 4.03 -12.81
CA TYR A 32 1.88 3.31 -12.15
C TYR A 32 2.15 1.81 -12.17
N TYR A 33 1.92 1.19 -11.02
CA TYR A 33 1.99 -0.25 -10.85
C TYR A 33 0.57 -0.80 -10.89
N PHE A 34 0.37 -1.72 -11.83
CA PHE A 34 -0.86 -2.44 -12.02
C PHE A 34 -0.75 -3.75 -11.27
N PHE A 35 -1.67 -3.94 -10.35
CA PHE A 35 -1.84 -5.20 -9.67
C PHE A 35 -3.27 -5.71 -9.81
N SER A 36 -3.47 -7.00 -9.62
CA SER A 36 -4.78 -7.61 -9.45
C SER A 36 -4.89 -8.26 -8.09
N ASP A 37 -6.00 -8.04 -7.39
CA ASP A 37 -6.29 -8.78 -6.17
C ASP A 37 -6.82 -10.21 -6.48
N ALA A 38 -7.01 -11.02 -5.44
CA ALA A 38 -7.59 -12.37 -5.57
C ALA A 38 -9.00 -12.38 -6.20
N SER A 39 -9.72 -11.26 -6.15
CA SER A 39 -11.01 -11.05 -6.79
C SER A 39 -10.91 -10.56 -8.24
N HIS A 40 -9.70 -10.53 -8.81
CA HIS A 40 -9.40 -10.04 -10.15
C HIS A 40 -9.78 -8.56 -10.35
N GLN A 41 -9.77 -7.75 -9.28
CA GLN A 41 -9.92 -6.30 -9.39
C GLN A 41 -8.56 -5.67 -9.63
N ALA A 42 -8.50 -4.81 -10.65
CA ALA A 42 -7.31 -4.04 -10.95
C ALA A 42 -7.09 -2.97 -9.87
N VAL A 43 -5.96 -3.06 -9.19
CA VAL A 43 -5.47 -2.15 -8.17
C VAL A 43 -4.28 -1.38 -8.74
N VAL A 44 -4.49 -0.09 -8.97
CA VAL A 44 -3.46 0.81 -9.50
C VAL A 44 -2.86 1.59 -8.35
N LEU A 45 -1.55 1.42 -8.14
CA LEU A 45 -0.80 2.05 -7.07
C LEU A 45 0.39 2.82 -7.62
N GLU A 46 0.69 3.95 -6.99
CA GLU A 46 1.88 4.73 -7.26
C GLU A 46 3.00 4.30 -6.32
N SER A 47 4.27 4.42 -6.73
CA SER A 47 5.40 4.15 -5.83
C SER A 47 6.47 5.20 -5.96
N ASP A 48 6.98 5.64 -4.82
CA ASP A 48 8.15 6.52 -4.73
C ASP A 48 9.45 5.71 -4.94
N SER A 49 9.58 5.25 -6.19
CA SER A 49 10.75 4.80 -6.96
C SER A 49 11.82 3.81 -6.44
N GLU A 50 12.10 3.63 -5.16
CA GLU A 50 13.21 2.74 -4.75
C GLU A 50 12.77 1.29 -4.49
N LEU A 51 11.62 1.09 -3.85
CA LEU A 51 11.13 -0.24 -3.46
C LEU A 51 10.73 -1.11 -4.67
N THR A 52 10.30 -0.45 -5.73
CA THR A 52 9.66 -1.06 -6.89
C THR A 52 10.55 -1.05 -8.14
N LYS A 53 11.81 -0.63 -7.98
CA LYS A 53 12.79 -0.54 -9.07
C LYS A 53 13.00 -1.87 -9.81
N ASN A 54 12.90 -3.00 -9.10
CA ASN A 54 12.97 -4.34 -9.70
C ASN A 54 11.71 -4.71 -10.49
N LEU A 55 10.55 -4.14 -10.13
CA LEU A 55 9.27 -4.36 -10.80
C LEU A 55 9.13 -3.51 -12.07
N LYS A 56 9.86 -2.38 -12.16
CA LYS A 56 9.86 -1.51 -13.36
C LYS A 56 10.28 -2.24 -14.65
N ASN A 57 11.07 -3.32 -14.53
CA ASN A 57 11.47 -4.14 -15.67
C ASN A 57 10.38 -5.13 -16.12
N ASN A 58 9.22 -5.16 -15.47
CA ASN A 58 8.15 -6.14 -15.74
C ASN A 58 8.62 -7.61 -15.64
N ASP A 59 9.76 -7.88 -14.98
CA ASP A 59 10.32 -9.23 -14.79
C ASP A 59 9.46 -10.07 -13.83
N ALA A 60 8.72 -9.39 -12.97
CA ALA A 60 7.87 -9.95 -11.93
C ALA A 60 6.40 -10.10 -12.33
N VAL A 61 6.04 -9.88 -13.60
CA VAL A 61 4.64 -9.94 -14.05
C VAL A 61 4.09 -11.35 -13.88
N GLY A 62 2.92 -11.46 -13.25
CA GLY A 62 2.28 -12.71 -12.86
C GLY A 62 2.69 -13.23 -11.47
N GLU A 63 3.64 -12.60 -10.80
CA GLU A 63 4.07 -12.98 -9.45
C GLU A 63 3.20 -12.31 -8.38
N GLN A 64 3.10 -12.96 -7.22
CA GLN A 64 2.29 -12.48 -6.11
C GLN A 64 3.14 -11.72 -5.09
N PHE A 65 2.70 -10.51 -4.78
CA PHE A 65 3.36 -9.60 -3.86
C PHE A 65 2.44 -9.23 -2.72
N GLU A 66 3.03 -9.13 -1.54
CA GLU A 66 2.40 -8.51 -0.38
C GLU A 66 2.73 -7.02 -0.47
N VAL A 67 1.75 -6.23 -0.88
CA VAL A 67 1.89 -4.81 -1.12
C VAL A 67 1.22 -4.07 0.01
N ALA A 68 2.00 -3.39 0.83
CA ALA A 68 1.50 -2.47 1.83
C ALA A 68 1.41 -1.09 1.18
N TYR A 69 0.21 -0.58 1.01
CA TYR A 69 -0.02 0.75 0.46
C TYR A 69 -0.81 1.61 1.42
N GLU A 70 -0.55 2.91 1.36
CA GLU A 70 -1.37 3.90 2.05
C GLU A 70 -2.50 4.28 1.09
N PRO A 71 -3.75 3.86 1.37
CA PRO A 71 -4.89 4.27 0.56
C PRO A 71 -5.03 5.78 0.68
N LYS A 72 -4.97 6.49 -0.45
CA LYS A 72 -5.31 7.91 -0.45
C LYS A 72 -6.83 8.00 -0.43
N THR A 73 -7.35 8.92 0.39
CA THR A 73 -8.78 9.25 0.34
C THR A 73 -9.10 9.62 -1.10
N GLN A 74 -9.88 8.78 -1.79
CA GLN A 74 -10.32 9.05 -3.16
C GLN A 74 -11.15 10.34 -3.13
N THR A 75 -10.49 11.45 -3.40
CA THR A 75 -11.14 12.65 -3.91
C THR A 75 -11.43 12.37 -5.39
N GLU A 76 -12.57 12.84 -5.90
CA GLU A 76 -13.15 12.51 -7.22
C GLU A 76 -12.21 12.69 -8.44
N THR A 77 -10.97 13.13 -8.24
CA THR A 77 -9.95 13.39 -9.26
C THR A 77 -8.78 12.38 -9.27
N SER A 78 -8.64 11.51 -8.27
CA SER A 78 -7.47 10.62 -8.15
C SER A 78 -7.73 9.25 -8.78
N SER A 79 -7.03 8.95 -9.88
CA SER A 79 -7.11 7.67 -10.60
C SER A 79 -6.29 6.54 -9.94
N SER A 80 -5.50 6.85 -8.91
CA SER A 80 -4.73 5.88 -8.12
C SER A 80 -5.48 5.52 -6.84
N GLN A 81 -5.41 4.25 -6.43
CA GLN A 81 -6.01 3.79 -5.17
C GLN A 81 -5.15 4.15 -3.95
N GLY A 82 -3.85 4.35 -4.15
CA GLY A 82 -2.93 4.72 -3.07
C GLY A 82 -1.48 4.74 -3.51
N THR A 83 -0.58 4.90 -2.53
CA THR A 83 0.86 4.88 -2.73
C THR A 83 1.49 3.69 -2.00
N ILE A 84 2.29 2.90 -2.70
CA ILE A 84 3.00 1.75 -2.16
C ILE A 84 4.02 2.22 -1.12
N ALA A 85 3.80 1.82 0.12
CA ALA A 85 4.69 2.07 1.25
C ALA A 85 5.69 0.91 1.46
N ALA A 86 5.30 -0.33 1.15
CA ALA A 86 6.18 -1.49 1.17
C ALA A 86 5.71 -2.54 0.16
N ILE A 87 6.64 -3.31 -0.39
CA ILE A 87 6.33 -4.44 -1.26
C ILE A 87 7.25 -5.60 -0.96
N LYS A 88 6.69 -6.80 -0.87
CA LYS A 88 7.44 -8.02 -0.58
C LYS A 88 6.97 -9.14 -1.47
N LYS A 89 7.90 -9.78 -2.18
CA LYS A 89 7.61 -10.98 -2.96
C LYS A 89 7.21 -12.12 -2.03
N ILE A 90 6.05 -12.73 -2.29
CA ILE A 90 5.57 -13.88 -1.53
C ILE A 90 5.80 -15.17 -2.30
N LYS A 91 5.64 -15.12 -3.63
CA LYS A 91 5.68 -16.28 -4.52
C LYS A 91 6.46 -15.96 -5.77
#